data_AF-A0A2G8KWW3-F1
#
_entry.id   AF-A0A2G8KWW3-F1
#
_cell.length_a   1.000
_cell.length_b   1.000
_cell.length_c   1.000
_cell.angle_alpha   90.00
_cell.angle_beta   90.00
_cell.angle_gamma   90.00
#
_symmetry.space_group_name_H-M   'P 1'
#
loop_
_entity.id
_entity.type
_entity.pdbx_description
1 polymer ?
#
loop_
_entity_poly.entity_id
_entity_poly.type
_entity_poly.pdbx_seq_one_letter_code
_entity_poly.pdbx_strand_id
1 'polypeptide(L)'
;MRRLIGLHLNCGQSEPAAETTSKPWEADLQKNDINMLNELGSLPTNELMKKVKGLQNVAYQLGLEESREMTRGRYLKIFSGPTKK
;
A
#
# COMPACT_ATOMS: atom_id res chain seq x y z
N MET A 1 34.68 61.94 -1.75
CA MET A 1 33.97 61.05 -0.80
C MET A 1 32.78 60.41 -1.50
N ARG A 2 32.91 59.16 -1.96
CA ARG A 2 31.78 58.33 -2.44
C ARG A 2 32.02 56.90 -1.94
N ARG A 3 31.04 56.36 -1.22
CA ARG A 3 31.03 54.99 -0.65
C ARG A 3 30.62 54.00 -1.75
N LEU A 4 31.32 52.87 -1.88
CA LEU A 4 30.78 51.65 -2.50
C LEU A 4 30.89 50.49 -1.51
N ILE A 5 29.72 50.10 -0.99
CA ILE A 5 29.40 48.79 -0.40
C ILE A 5 29.12 47.84 -1.59
N GLY A 6 29.60 46.61 -1.64
CA GLY A 6 29.22 45.50 -0.76
C GLY A 6 28.11 44.69 -1.43
N LEU A 7 28.45 43.49 -1.93
CA LEU A 7 27.58 42.55 -2.64
C LEU A 7 26.23 42.29 -1.97
N HIS A 8 25.17 42.16 -2.76
CA HIS A 8 24.31 40.97 -2.66
C HIS A 8 23.60 40.70 -3.99
N LEU A 9 23.96 39.57 -4.62
CA LEU A 9 23.19 38.91 -5.66
C LEU A 9 21.81 38.56 -5.09
N ASN A 10 20.74 39.13 -5.63
CA ASN A 10 19.39 38.59 -5.44
C ASN A 10 19.07 37.67 -6.63
N CYS A 11 19.57 36.43 -6.57
CA CYS A 11 19.06 35.35 -7.39
C CYS A 11 17.96 34.67 -6.58
N GLY A 12 16.74 35.19 -6.67
CA GLY A 12 15.55 34.53 -6.15
C GLY A 12 15.30 33.26 -6.94
N GLN A 13 15.96 32.18 -6.54
CA GLN A 13 15.57 30.81 -6.88
C GLN A 13 14.16 30.62 -6.35
N SER A 14 13.17 30.54 -7.26
CA SER A 14 11.91 29.90 -6.94
C SER A 14 12.18 28.42 -6.69
N GLU A 15 11.51 27.91 -5.67
CA GLU A 15 11.60 26.60 -5.04
C GLU A 15 11.89 25.44 -6.02
N PRO A 16 12.70 24.43 -5.63
CA PRO A 16 12.64 23.17 -6.33
C PRO A 16 11.22 22.62 -6.15
N ALA A 17 10.48 22.51 -7.26
CA ALA A 17 9.25 21.73 -7.29
C ALA A 17 9.61 20.35 -6.74
N ALA A 18 9.18 20.06 -5.52
CA ALA A 18 9.25 18.73 -4.96
C ALA A 18 8.33 17.87 -5.83
N GLU A 19 8.91 17.23 -6.84
CA GLU A 19 8.27 16.13 -7.54
C GLU A 19 7.91 15.10 -6.48
N THR A 20 6.65 15.10 -6.06
CA THR A 20 6.06 14.01 -5.29
C THR A 20 6.05 12.82 -6.23
N THR A 21 7.17 12.10 -6.23
CA THR A 21 7.30 10.77 -6.83
C THR A 21 6.46 9.83 -5.98
N SER A 22 5.15 9.91 -6.18
CA SER A 22 4.23 9.02 -5.47
C SER A 22 4.59 7.60 -5.83
N LYS A 23 4.81 6.77 -4.80
CA LYS A 23 5.30 5.41 -5.02
C LYS A 23 4.21 4.60 -5.74
N PRO A 24 4.54 3.54 -6.49
CA PRO A 24 3.54 2.77 -7.25
C PRO A 24 2.39 2.20 -6.41
N TRP A 25 2.60 2.03 -5.10
CA TRP A 25 1.57 1.59 -4.14
C TRP A 25 0.70 2.73 -3.61
N GLU A 26 1.05 3.99 -3.88
CA GLU A 26 0.22 5.18 -3.67
C GLU A 26 -0.72 5.44 -4.85
N ALA A 27 -0.83 4.50 -5.80
CA ALA A 27 -1.85 4.55 -6.84
C ALA A 27 -3.24 4.66 -6.21
N ASP A 28 -3.88 5.80 -6.44
CA ASP A 28 -5.25 6.20 -6.05
C ASP A 28 -5.77 5.54 -4.77
N LEU A 29 -5.09 5.79 -3.64
CA LEU A 29 -5.59 5.39 -2.33
C LEU A 29 -6.96 6.01 -2.11
N GLN A 30 -7.98 5.16 -1.95
CA GLN A 30 -9.33 5.64 -1.72
C GLN A 30 -9.40 6.30 -0.35
N LYS A 31 -10.37 7.21 -0.16
CA LYS A 31 -10.58 7.87 1.14
C LYS A 31 -10.71 6.87 2.29
N ASN A 32 -11.28 5.69 2.03
CA ASN A 32 -11.39 4.62 3.01
C ASN A 32 -10.03 4.01 3.39
N ASP A 33 -9.12 3.86 2.43
CA ASP A 33 -7.77 3.32 2.67
C ASP A 33 -6.97 4.28 3.56
N ILE A 34 -7.06 5.58 3.29
CA ILE A 34 -6.42 6.63 4.11
C ILE A 34 -6.98 6.61 5.55
N ASN A 35 -8.30 6.46 5.70
CA ASN A 35 -8.93 6.34 7.01
C ASN A 35 -8.45 5.09 7.77
N MET A 36 -8.34 3.96 7.08
CA MET A 36 -7.85 2.72 7.68
C MET A 36 -6.38 2.82 8.10
N LEU A 37 -5.53 3.46 7.29
CA LEU A 37 -4.13 3.74 7.65
C LEU A 37 -4.02 4.60 8.90
N ASN A 38 -4.82 5.66 8.98
CA ASN A 38 -4.86 6.53 10.16
C ASN A 38 -5.36 5.81 11.41
N GLU A 39 -6.38 4.95 11.28
CA GLU A 39 -6.87 4.12 12.38
C GLU A 39 -5.74 3.20 12.89
N LEU A 40 -5.05 2.48 11.99
CA LEU A 40 -3.98 1.57 12.37
C LEU A 40 -2.76 2.30 12.96
N GLY A 41 -2.39 3.45 12.43
CA GLY A 41 -1.27 4.28 12.92
C GLY A 41 -1.54 4.94 14.27
N SER A 42 -2.81 5.12 14.64
CA SER A 42 -3.21 5.69 15.94
C SER A 42 -3.25 4.65 17.06
N LEU A 43 -3.13 3.35 16.75
CA LEU A 43 -3.20 2.29 17.77
C LEU A 43 -1.88 2.17 18.55
N PRO A 44 -1.96 1.87 19.86
CA PRO A 44 -0.77 1.48 20.62
C PRO A 44 -0.24 0.14 20.09
N THR A 45 1.07 -0.06 20.18
CA THR A 45 1.77 -1.23 19.60
C THR A 45 1.13 -2.57 19.99
N ASN A 46 0.68 -2.73 21.23
CA ASN A 46 0.04 -3.98 21.68
C ASN A 46 -1.25 -4.28 20.89
N GLU A 47 -2.12 -3.29 20.70
CA GLU A 47 -3.36 -3.45 19.93
C GLU A 47 -3.08 -3.67 18.45
N LEU A 48 -2.07 -2.99 17.89
CA LEU A 48 -1.63 -3.23 16.52
C LEU A 48 -1.16 -4.68 16.33
N MET A 49 -0.35 -5.21 17.26
CA MET A 49 0.13 -6.60 17.21
C MET A 49 -1.02 -7.61 17.34
N LYS A 50 -2.06 -7.32 18.12
CA LYS A 50 -3.28 -8.15 18.16
C LYS A 50 -3.99 -8.16 16.81
N LYS A 51 -4.17 -7.00 16.17
CA LYS A 51 -4.78 -6.93 14.82
C LYS A 51 -3.95 -7.71 13.79
N VAL A 52 -2.62 -7.60 13.83
CA VAL A 52 -1.72 -8.38 12.94
C VAL A 52 -1.90 -9.88 13.13
N LYS A 53 -1.96 -10.37 14.39
CA LYS A 53 -2.25 -11.79 14.67
C LYS A 53 -3.64 -12.21 14.18
N GLY A 54 -4.65 -11.34 14.32
CA GLY A 54 -5.98 -11.58 13.79
C GLY A 54 -5.97 -11.78 12.27
N LEU A 55 -5.29 -10.89 11.53
CA LEU A 55 -5.14 -11.00 10.08
C LEU A 55 -4.41 -12.29 9.67
N GLN A 56 -3.36 -12.69 10.41
CA GLN A 56 -2.66 -13.96 10.16
C GLN A 56 -3.60 -15.17 10.33
N ASN A 57 -4.44 -15.16 11.37
CA ASN A 57 -5.43 -16.22 11.57
C ASN A 57 -6.46 -16.26 10.44
N VAL A 58 -6.96 -15.10 9.99
CA VAL A 58 -7.89 -15.02 8.86
C VAL A 58 -7.24 -15.55 7.58
N ALA A 59 -6.01 -15.10 7.28
CA ALA A 59 -5.27 -15.56 6.11
C ALA A 59 -5.05 -17.08 6.13
N TYR A 60 -4.76 -17.65 7.30
CA TYR A 60 -4.62 -19.10 7.46
C TYR A 60 -5.94 -19.83 7.16
N GLN A 61 -7.06 -19.39 7.75
CA GLN A 61 -8.37 -20.01 7.52
C GLN A 61 -8.78 -19.94 6.05
N LEU A 62 -8.60 -18.78 5.41
CA LEU A 62 -8.87 -18.61 3.99
C LEU A 62 -8.00 -19.55 3.13
N GLY A 63 -6.72 -19.72 3.47
CA GLY A 63 -5.84 -20.65 2.77
C GLY A 63 -6.30 -22.10 2.88
N LEU A 64 -6.83 -22.52 4.03
CA LEU A 64 -7.40 -23.86 4.21
C LEU A 64 -8.67 -24.05 3.37
N GLU A 65 -9.54 -23.03 3.33
CA GLU A 65 -10.77 -23.05 2.53
C GLU A 65 -10.46 -23.09 1.03
N GLU A 66 -9.54 -22.24 0.58
CA GLU A 66 -9.07 -22.21 -0.80
C GLU A 66 -8.49 -23.56 -1.22
N SER A 67 -7.59 -24.15 -0.42
CA SER A 67 -7.00 -25.46 -0.71
C SER A 67 -8.05 -26.57 -0.86
N ARG A 68 -9.07 -26.56 0.01
CA ARG A 68 -10.19 -27.50 -0.05
C ARG A 68 -10.98 -27.33 -1.33
N GLU A 69 -11.30 -26.10 -1.70
CA GLU A 69 -12.10 -25.81 -2.88
C GLU A 69 -11.34 -26.09 -4.18
N MET A 70 -10.04 -25.79 -4.21
CA MET A 70 -9.16 -26.16 -5.31
C MET A 70 -9.11 -27.68 -5.50
N THR A 71 -9.01 -28.44 -4.41
CA THR A 71 -9.05 -29.91 -4.45
C THR A 71 -10.38 -30.42 -5.00
N ARG A 72 -11.51 -29.84 -4.58
CA ARG A 72 -12.84 -30.17 -5.14
C ARG A 72 -12.92 -29.88 -6.63
N GLY A 73 -12.46 -28.71 -7.07
CA GLY A 73 -12.40 -28.36 -8.48
C GLY A 73 -11.59 -29.37 -9.31
N ARG A 74 -10.48 -29.89 -8.77
CA ARG A 74 -9.68 -30.95 -9.41
C ARG A 74 -10.47 -32.24 -9.57
N TYR A 75 -11.19 -32.70 -8.54
CA TYR A 75 -12.03 -33.91 -8.64
C TYR A 75 -13.21 -33.73 -9.59
N LEU A 76 -13.80 -32.54 -9.63
CA LEU A 76 -14.89 -32.20 -10.53
C LEU A 76 -14.41 -31.88 -11.96
N LYS A 77 -13.09 -31.94 -12.22
CA LYS A 77 -12.48 -31.74 -13.54
C LYS A 77 -12.83 -30.39 -14.17
N ILE A 78 -13.20 -29.37 -13.39
CA ILE A 78 -13.58 -28.04 -13.90
C ILE A 78 -12.39 -27.29 -14.54
N PHE A 79 -11.16 -27.68 -14.16
CA PHE A 79 -9.93 -27.14 -14.73
C PHE A 79 -9.48 -27.87 -16.00
N SER A 80 -10.20 -28.91 -16.42
CA SER A 80 -9.91 -29.62 -17.66
C SER A 80 -10.50 -28.83 -18.82
N GLY A 81 -9.68 -28.46 -19.81
CA GLY A 81 -10.17 -27.84 -21.04
C GLY A 81 -11.13 -28.77 -21.81
N PRO A 82 -11.87 -28.25 -22.81
CA PRO A 82 -12.80 -29.05 -23.59
C PRO A 82 -12.05 -30.20 -24.28
N THR A 83 -12.38 -31.43 -23.91
CA THR A 83 -11.86 -32.62 -24.58
C THR A 83 -12.54 -32.73 -25.94
N LYS A 84 -11.82 -32.43 -27.04
CA LYS A 84 -12.31 -32.75 -28.38
C LYS A 84 -12.44 -34.28 -28.49
N LYS A 85 -13.65 -34.76 -28.74
CA LYS A 85 -13.93 -36.16 -29.10
C LYS A 85 -13.63 -36.40 -30.57
#